data_AF-A0A553PVK2-F1
#
_entry.id   AF-A0A553PVK2-F1
#
_cell.length_a   1.000
_cell.length_b   1.000
_cell.length_c   1.000
_cell.angle_alpha   90.00
_cell.angle_beta   90.00
_cell.angle_gamma   90.00
#
_symmetry.space_group_name_H-M   'P 1'
#
loop_
_entity.id
_entity.type
_entity.pdbx_description
1 polymer ?
#
loop_
_entity_poly.entity_id
_entity_poly.type
_entity_poly.pdbx_seq_one_letter_code
_entity_poly.pdbx_strand_id
1 'polypeptide(L)'
;MNSTSATGAVNVNPGAASSRVLHVELNSQQRRLRHLRSIAARNIVNRNGSPLLDTYFTLHLCQDDCISRDFYKSEVIRDSLNPTWRSLDFAMLPDLLDTSVSCFVVRIWGGREELYQLLIEWKVNLDGLRYTGQQIRSRNPNEIIFGLNDGYYAAEFDQKESADRKKNALLQVDQSSVRNSYSVFSLLRIFPSSLLRL
;
A
#
# COMPACT_ATOMS: atom_id res chain seq x y z
N MET A 1 -62.83 15.54 33.01
CA MET A 1 -63.33 16.20 31.79
C MET A 1 -62.36 17.33 31.50
N ASN A 2 -61.53 17.38 30.45
CA ASN A 2 -61.49 16.64 29.20
C ASN A 2 -60.04 16.35 28.80
N SER A 3 -59.91 15.18 28.20
CA SER A 3 -58.82 14.66 27.41
C SER A 3 -58.59 15.49 26.14
N THR A 4 -57.33 15.69 25.77
CA THR A 4 -56.95 15.91 24.36
C THR A 4 -55.59 15.26 24.11
N SER A 5 -55.66 14.11 23.47
CA SER A 5 -54.56 13.38 22.84
C SER A 5 -54.25 13.98 21.47
N ALA A 6 -53.00 14.31 21.21
CA ALA A 6 -52.50 14.61 19.87
C ALA A 6 -51.32 13.69 19.55
N THR A 7 -51.58 12.74 18.64
CA THR A 7 -50.62 11.81 18.04
C THR A 7 -49.65 12.56 17.14
N GLY A 8 -48.39 12.65 17.53
CA GLY A 8 -47.28 13.09 16.67
C GLY A 8 -46.67 11.90 15.95
N ALA A 9 -46.83 11.84 14.63
CA ALA A 9 -46.28 10.81 13.77
C ALA A 9 -44.74 10.81 13.80
N VAL A 10 -44.15 9.63 14.03
CA VAL A 10 -42.71 9.40 13.87
C VAL A 10 -42.42 9.32 12.37
N ASN A 11 -41.86 10.39 11.82
CA ASN A 11 -41.40 10.42 10.44
C ASN A 11 -40.06 9.69 10.35
N VAL A 12 -40.09 8.40 9.97
CA VAL A 12 -38.89 7.61 9.74
C VAL A 12 -38.36 7.97 8.36
N ASN A 13 -37.34 8.83 8.29
CA ASN A 13 -36.59 9.10 7.06
C ASN A 13 -35.77 7.86 6.67
N PRO A 14 -36.02 7.19 5.52
CA PRO A 14 -35.14 6.16 5.00
C PRO A 14 -34.15 6.84 4.07
N GLY A 15 -33.12 7.49 4.62
CA GLY A 15 -32.35 8.44 3.82
C GLY A 15 -30.98 8.81 4.38
N ALA A 16 -30.29 7.87 5.01
CA ALA A 16 -28.86 7.99 5.27
C ALA A 16 -28.19 6.65 4.99
N ALA A 17 -28.30 6.20 3.74
CA ALA A 17 -27.31 5.27 3.21
C ALA A 17 -25.97 5.97 3.34
N SER A 18 -25.23 5.64 4.39
CA SER A 18 -23.80 5.94 4.50
C SER A 18 -23.20 5.53 3.17
N SER A 19 -22.79 6.53 2.38
CA SER A 19 -21.99 6.33 1.18
C SER A 19 -20.65 5.77 1.65
N ARG A 20 -20.66 4.48 1.99
CA ARG A 20 -19.46 3.69 2.16
C ARG A 20 -18.88 3.68 0.77
N VAL A 21 -17.91 4.55 0.54
CA VAL A 21 -17.03 4.49 -0.62
C VAL A 21 -16.54 3.05 -0.66
N LEU A 22 -17.15 2.27 -1.56
CA LEU A 22 -16.68 0.93 -1.83
C LEU A 22 -15.30 1.14 -2.42
N HIS A 23 -14.29 0.65 -1.71
CA HIS A 23 -12.96 0.59 -2.28
C HIS A 23 -13.05 -0.37 -3.47
N VAL A 24 -13.17 0.21 -4.65
CA VAL A 24 -13.02 -0.51 -5.89
C VAL A 24 -11.52 -0.53 -6.11
N GLU A 25 -10.91 -1.69 -5.92
CA GLU A 25 -9.57 -1.94 -6.43
C GLU A 25 -9.64 -1.76 -7.95
N LEU A 26 -9.36 -0.55 -8.41
CA LEU A 26 -9.12 -0.32 -9.83
C LEU A 26 -7.73 -0.88 -10.08
N ASN A 27 -7.70 -2.04 -10.72
CA ASN A 27 -6.51 -2.81 -11.09
C ASN A 27 -5.49 -1.96 -11.90
N SER A 28 -5.90 -0.78 -12.38
CA SER A 28 -5.10 0.19 -13.13
C SER A 28 -4.56 1.36 -12.30
N GLN A 29 -4.89 1.51 -11.01
CA GLN A 29 -4.29 2.56 -10.17
C GLN A 29 -2.85 2.19 -9.84
N GLN A 30 -1.90 2.86 -10.49
CA GLN A 30 -0.48 2.66 -10.22
C GLN A 30 -0.12 3.24 -8.84
N ARG A 31 0.30 2.39 -7.91
CA ARG A 31 0.72 2.82 -6.57
C ARG A 31 2.21 3.15 -6.61
N ARG A 32 2.56 4.33 -6.13
CA ARG A 32 3.91 4.88 -6.24
C ARG A 32 4.38 5.41 -4.89
N LEU A 33 5.69 5.51 -4.70
CA LEU A 33 6.31 5.92 -3.45
C LEU A 33 5.75 7.26 -2.95
N ARG A 34 5.52 8.24 -3.83
CA ARG A 34 4.87 9.53 -3.50
C ARG A 34 3.46 9.43 -2.90
N HIS A 35 2.80 8.27 -2.97
CA HIS A 35 1.50 8.04 -2.35
C HIS A 35 1.60 7.42 -0.94
N LEU A 36 2.80 7.03 -0.52
CA LEU A 36 3.07 6.49 0.81
C LEU A 36 2.99 7.59 1.86
N ARG A 37 2.11 7.44 2.85
CA ARG A 37 1.90 8.42 3.91
C ARG A 37 2.45 7.99 5.24
N SER A 38 2.39 6.71 5.58
CA SER A 38 2.89 6.23 6.86
C SER A 38 3.33 4.78 6.77
N ILE A 39 4.25 4.39 7.65
CA ILE A 39 4.58 2.99 7.88
C ILE A 39 4.30 2.67 9.34
N ALA A 40 3.79 1.47 9.59
CA ALA A 40 3.66 0.89 10.90
C ALA A 40 4.18 -0.54 10.87
N ALA A 41 4.69 -1.01 11.99
CA ALA A 41 5.02 -2.41 12.17
C ALA A 41 4.24 -2.97 13.35
N ARG A 42 3.95 -4.27 13.31
CA ARG A 42 3.09 -4.93 14.27
C ARG A 42 3.65 -6.27 14.66
N ASN A 43 3.49 -6.59 15.94
CA ASN A 43 3.93 -7.84 16.56
C ASN A 43 5.40 -8.15 16.20
N ILE A 44 6.28 -7.15 16.35
CA ILE A 44 7.71 -7.33 16.10
C ILE A 44 8.24 -8.40 17.05
N VAL A 45 8.87 -9.42 16.50
CA VAL A 45 9.46 -10.52 17.27
C VAL A 45 10.89 -10.16 17.64
N ASN A 46 11.15 -10.02 18.94
CA ASN A 46 12.49 -9.84 19.46
C ASN A 46 13.17 -11.19 19.72
N ARG A 47 14.33 -11.44 19.10
CA ARG A 47 15.15 -12.63 19.36
C ARG A 47 16.05 -12.49 20.59
N ASN A 48 16.23 -11.27 21.10
CA ASN A 48 17.18 -10.95 22.17
C ASN A 48 16.55 -11.07 23.57
N GLY A 49 15.34 -11.65 23.68
CA GLY A 49 14.67 -11.92 24.96
C GLY A 49 14.06 -10.73 25.70
N SER A 50 14.33 -9.49 25.29
CA SER A 50 13.68 -8.32 25.89
C SER A 50 12.22 -8.21 25.46
N PRO A 51 11.28 -7.88 26.37
CA PRO A 51 9.86 -7.83 26.04
C PRO A 51 9.49 -6.65 25.13
N LEU A 52 10.29 -5.59 25.14
CA LEU A 52 10.07 -4.35 24.38
C LEU A 52 11.39 -3.86 23.79
N LEU A 53 11.29 -3.11 22.69
CA LEU A 53 12.41 -2.62 21.89
C LEU A 53 12.19 -1.18 21.46
N ASP A 54 13.30 -0.48 21.27
CA ASP A 54 13.35 0.78 20.55
C ASP A 54 13.50 0.49 19.06
N THR A 55 12.70 1.12 18.21
CA THR A 55 12.62 0.79 16.79
C THR A 55 12.56 2.02 15.89
N TYR A 56 13.23 1.94 14.75
CA TYR A 56 13.13 2.90 13.65
C TYR A 56 13.18 2.15 12.32
N PHE A 57 12.81 2.81 11.23
CA PHE A 57 12.98 2.25 9.90
C PHE A 57 13.80 3.16 8.98
N THR A 58 14.36 2.54 7.95
CA THR A 58 14.99 3.21 6.82
C THR A 58 14.36 2.76 5.52
N LEU A 59 14.33 3.67 4.54
CA LEU A 59 13.87 3.38 3.18
C LEU A 59 15.03 3.48 2.19
N HIS A 60 15.07 2.53 1.28
CA HIS A 60 16.12 2.40 0.27
C HIS A 60 15.50 2.18 -1.09
N LEU A 61 16.08 2.77 -2.14
CA LEU A 61 15.75 2.36 -3.49
C LEU A 61 16.41 1.01 -3.78
N CYS A 62 15.76 0.19 -4.58
CA CYS A 62 16.32 -1.04 -5.09
C CYS A 62 16.20 -1.02 -6.60
N GLN A 63 17.35 -1.07 -7.28
CA GLN A 63 17.45 -1.19 -8.72
C GLN A 63 18.17 -2.51 -8.99
N ASP A 64 17.49 -3.38 -9.73
CA ASP A 64 17.89 -4.77 -9.95
C ASP A 64 18.11 -5.51 -8.62
N ASP A 65 19.35 -5.91 -8.35
CA ASP A 65 19.78 -6.63 -7.14
C ASP A 65 20.61 -5.77 -6.17
N CYS A 66 20.76 -4.48 -6.45
CA CYS A 66 21.49 -3.56 -5.59
C CYS A 66 20.51 -2.73 -4.74
N ILE A 67 20.77 -2.67 -3.43
CA ILE A 67 20.06 -1.80 -2.49
C ILE A 67 20.89 -0.53 -2.29
N SER A 68 20.33 0.63 -2.60
CA SER A 68 21.00 1.92 -2.43
C SER A 68 21.19 2.26 -0.95
N ARG A 69 21.97 3.31 -0.68
CA ARG A 69 21.94 3.98 0.63
C ARG A 69 20.51 4.42 0.97
N ASP A 70 20.21 4.49 2.26
CA ASP A 70 18.95 5.02 2.75
C ASP A 70 18.73 6.45 2.27
N PHE A 71 17.54 6.73 1.73
CA PHE A 71 17.11 8.07 1.39
C PHE A 71 16.23 8.69 2.48
N TYR A 72 15.78 7.88 3.44
CA TYR A 72 14.94 8.29 4.57
C TYR A 72 15.23 7.43 5.80
N LYS A 73 15.26 8.07 6.97
CA LYS A 73 15.34 7.44 8.29
C LYS A 73 14.26 8.06 9.18
N SER A 74 13.44 7.22 9.82
CA SER A 74 12.39 7.66 10.72
C SER A 74 12.91 8.10 12.09
N GLU A 75 12.02 8.64 12.92
CA GLU A 75 12.25 8.72 14.36
C GLU A 75 12.31 7.34 15.01
N VAL A 76 12.87 7.31 16.22
CA VAL A 76 12.87 6.12 17.08
C VAL A 76 11.61 6.11 17.94
N ILE A 77 10.87 5.01 17.88
CA ILE A 77 9.76 4.71 18.79
C ILE A 77 10.27 3.75 19.85
N ARG A 78 10.15 4.17 21.12
CA ARG A 78 10.70 3.42 22.25
C ARG A 78 9.70 2.44 22.84
N ASP A 79 10.25 1.38 23.43
CA ASP A 79 9.52 0.40 24.24
C ASP A 79 8.21 -0.12 23.60
N SER A 80 8.24 -0.45 22.30
CA SER A 80 7.05 -0.94 21.59
C SER A 80 7.37 -1.99 20.54
N LEU A 81 6.58 -3.06 20.52
CA LEU A 81 6.57 -4.06 19.45
C LEU A 81 5.55 -3.74 18.34
N ASN A 82 4.82 -2.64 18.50
CA ASN A 82 3.78 -2.18 17.57
C ASN A 82 3.99 -0.70 17.19
N PRO A 83 5.16 -0.31 16.70
CA PRO A 83 5.44 1.08 16.38
C PRO A 83 4.57 1.59 15.23
N THR A 84 4.16 2.84 15.32
CA THR A 84 3.59 3.61 14.23
C THR A 84 4.38 4.89 14.15
N TRP A 85 5.14 5.03 13.08
CA TRP A 85 5.97 6.20 12.86
C TRP A 85 5.15 7.33 12.26
N ARG A 86 5.67 8.55 12.38
CA ARG A 86 5.08 9.74 11.80
C ARG A 86 4.93 9.60 10.30
N SER A 87 4.01 10.40 9.77
CA SER A 87 3.80 10.45 8.34
C SER A 87 5.05 10.93 7.60
N LEU A 88 5.29 10.36 6.42
CA LEU A 88 6.40 10.76 5.56
C LEU A 88 6.13 12.16 5.01
N ASP A 89 7.12 13.02 5.18
CA ASP A 89 7.16 14.34 4.56
C ASP A 89 8.05 14.29 3.31
N PHE A 90 7.42 14.31 2.14
CA PHE A 90 8.12 14.30 0.86
C PHE A 90 8.93 15.58 0.60
N ALA A 91 8.65 16.68 1.33
CA ALA A 91 9.44 17.90 1.25
C ALA A 91 10.84 17.75 1.89
N MET A 92 11.04 16.73 2.73
CA MET A 92 12.32 16.44 3.38
C MET A 92 13.16 15.41 2.61
N LEU A 93 12.64 14.86 1.51
CA LEU A 93 13.34 13.87 0.70
C LEU A 93 14.33 14.55 -0.26
N PRO A 94 15.39 13.84 -0.69
CA PRO A 94 16.33 14.37 -1.67
C PRO A 94 15.63 14.78 -2.97
N ASP A 95 15.96 15.96 -3.52
CA ASP A 95 15.30 16.53 -4.71
C ASP A 95 15.37 15.61 -5.96
N LEU A 96 16.45 14.84 -6.08
CA LEU A 96 16.68 13.92 -7.21
C LEU A 96 16.08 12.53 -7.00
N LEU A 97 15.35 12.30 -5.90
CA LEU A 97 14.74 11.01 -5.61
C LEU A 97 13.58 10.73 -6.58
N ASP A 98 13.66 9.63 -7.33
CA ASP A 98 12.54 9.17 -8.13
C ASP A 98 11.43 8.60 -7.23
N THR A 99 10.47 9.46 -6.87
CA THR A 99 9.28 9.07 -6.09
C THR A 99 8.21 8.37 -6.92
N SER A 100 8.47 8.14 -8.21
CA SER A 100 7.56 7.48 -9.13
C SER A 100 7.64 5.95 -9.05
N VAL A 101 8.67 5.40 -8.41
CA VAL A 101 8.85 3.97 -8.22
C VAL A 101 7.71 3.33 -7.41
N SER A 102 7.36 2.09 -7.72
CA SER A 102 6.44 1.26 -6.92
C SER A 102 7.18 0.27 -6.03
N CYS A 103 8.49 0.08 -6.24
CA CYS A 103 9.31 -0.87 -5.50
C CYS A 103 10.41 -0.15 -4.71
N PHE A 104 10.58 -0.54 -3.44
CA PHE A 104 11.63 -0.05 -2.55
C PHE A 104 11.87 -1.06 -1.41
N VAL A 105 12.95 -0.87 -0.65
CA VAL A 105 13.24 -1.71 0.51
C VAL A 105 12.98 -0.95 1.79
N VAL A 106 12.26 -1.58 2.71
CA VAL A 106 12.06 -1.15 4.09
C VAL A 106 12.96 -1.99 4.99
N ARG A 107 13.77 -1.34 5.82
CA ARG A 107 14.51 -2.01 6.90
C ARG A 107 14.01 -1.49 8.23
N ILE A 108 13.54 -2.39 9.09
CA ILE A 108 13.19 -2.10 10.47
C ILE A 108 14.34 -2.53 11.36
N TRP A 109 14.85 -1.56 12.09
CA TRP A 109 15.91 -1.74 13.06
C TRP A 109 15.29 -1.73 14.45
N GLY A 110 15.84 -2.54 15.33
CA GLY A 110 15.45 -2.46 16.73
C GLY A 110 16.55 -2.91 17.68
N GLY A 111 16.45 -2.41 18.90
CA GLY A 111 17.53 -2.48 19.87
C GLY A 111 17.20 -1.78 21.17
N ARG A 112 18.23 -1.55 21.98
CA ARG A 112 18.20 -0.74 23.20
C ARG A 112 19.50 0.03 23.32
N GLU A 113 19.47 1.19 23.98
CA GLU A 113 20.67 1.96 24.33
C GLU A 113 21.60 2.22 23.12
N GLU A 114 21.00 2.60 21.98
CA GLU A 114 21.71 2.86 20.71
C GLU A 114 22.36 1.65 20.04
N LEU A 115 22.20 0.44 20.58
CA LEU A 115 22.63 -0.82 19.97
C LEU A 115 21.48 -1.42 19.14
N TYR A 116 21.40 -1.01 17.88
CA TYR A 116 20.37 -1.47 16.95
C TYR A 116 20.86 -2.59 16.04
N GLN A 117 20.00 -3.59 15.84
CA GLN A 117 20.18 -4.65 14.85
C GLN A 117 19.03 -4.66 13.85
N LEU A 118 19.29 -5.20 12.65
CA LEU A 118 18.24 -5.37 11.64
C LEU A 118 17.28 -6.46 12.10
N LEU A 119 15.99 -6.13 12.20
CA LEU A 119 14.94 -7.06 12.60
C LEU A 119 14.17 -7.59 11.39
N ILE A 120 13.83 -6.69 10.46
CA ILE A 120 13.04 -7.00 9.27
C ILE A 120 13.65 -6.24 8.09
N GLU A 121 13.92 -6.94 7.00
CA GLU A 121 14.22 -6.35 5.70
C GLU A 121 13.15 -6.83 4.72
N TRP A 122 12.53 -5.90 4.00
CA TRP A 122 11.49 -6.22 3.05
C TRP A 122 11.65 -5.41 1.76
N LYS A 123 11.85 -6.10 0.64
CA LYS A 123 11.61 -5.57 -0.71
C LYS A 123 10.11 -5.51 -1.00
N VAL A 124 9.55 -4.31 -0.90
CA VAL A 124 8.11 -4.05 -1.06
C VAL A 124 7.83 -3.68 -2.51
N ASN A 125 6.75 -4.21 -3.06
CA ASN A 125 6.11 -3.71 -4.27
C ASN A 125 4.71 -3.20 -3.89
N LEU A 126 4.48 -1.89 -4.04
CA LEU A 126 3.22 -1.24 -3.67
C LEU A 126 2.00 -1.81 -4.43
N ASP A 127 2.20 -2.27 -5.66
CA ASP A 127 1.12 -2.83 -6.48
C ASP A 127 0.67 -4.21 -6.00
N GLY A 128 1.51 -4.92 -5.21
CA GLY A 128 1.23 -6.24 -4.65
C GLY A 128 0.70 -6.20 -3.21
N LEU A 129 0.40 -5.03 -2.66
CA LEU A 129 -0.09 -4.92 -1.28
C LEU A 129 -1.58 -5.24 -1.19
N ARG A 130 -1.96 -6.02 -0.17
CA ARG A 130 -3.36 -6.33 0.13
C ARG A 130 -3.99 -5.20 0.95
N TYR A 131 -5.14 -4.71 0.51
CA TYR A 131 -5.91 -3.73 1.28
C TYR A 131 -6.43 -4.35 2.60
N THR A 132 -6.18 -3.69 3.72
CA THR A 132 -6.61 -4.15 5.06
C THR A 132 -7.75 -3.32 5.65
N GLY A 133 -7.96 -2.11 5.15
CA GLY A 133 -9.07 -1.25 5.54
C GLY A 133 -8.68 0.20 5.81
N GLN A 134 -9.62 0.97 6.35
CA GLN A 134 -9.44 2.38 6.74
C GLN A 134 -8.77 2.56 8.11
N GLN A 135 -8.53 1.47 8.84
CA GLN A 135 -7.87 1.48 10.14
C GLN A 135 -6.80 0.39 10.17
N ILE A 136 -5.72 0.67 10.90
CA ILE A 136 -4.66 -0.31 11.11
C ILE A 136 -5.22 -1.49 11.90
N ARG A 137 -5.21 -2.66 11.27
CA ARG A 137 -5.52 -3.95 11.90
C ARG A 137 -4.36 -4.89 11.62
N SER A 138 -3.94 -5.62 12.64
CA SER A 138 -2.88 -6.61 12.51
C SER A 138 -3.21 -7.85 13.29
N ARG A 139 -2.77 -8.98 12.75
CA ARG A 139 -2.94 -10.31 13.34
C ARG A 139 -1.67 -11.16 13.24
N ASN A 140 -0.70 -10.74 12.43
CA ASN A 140 0.46 -11.55 12.11
C ASN A 140 1.72 -11.02 12.81
N PRO A 141 2.69 -11.88 13.16
CA PRO A 141 4.01 -11.45 13.61
C PRO A 141 4.78 -10.75 12.48
N ASN A 142 5.61 -9.77 12.84
CA ASN A 142 6.46 -9.01 11.91
C ASN A 142 5.71 -8.40 10.71
N GLU A 143 4.47 -7.97 10.93
CA GLU A 143 3.62 -7.43 9.88
C GLU A 143 3.93 -5.94 9.65
N ILE A 144 4.28 -5.58 8.42
CA ILE A 144 4.47 -4.18 8.00
C ILE A 144 3.19 -3.69 7.32
N ILE A 145 2.71 -2.53 7.75
CA ILE A 145 1.51 -1.89 7.27
C ILE A 145 1.87 -0.55 6.65
N PHE A 146 1.44 -0.35 5.41
CA PHE A 146 1.63 0.85 4.61
C PHE A 146 0.33 1.65 4.58
N GLY A 147 0.37 2.87 5.09
CA GLY A 147 -0.69 3.85 4.91
C GLY A 147 -0.47 4.58 3.59
N LEU A 148 -1.41 4.43 2.65
CA LEU A 148 -1.46 5.17 1.40
C LEU A 148 -2.58 6.22 1.47
N ASN A 149 -2.70 7.06 0.44
CA ASN A 149 -3.74 8.10 0.37
C ASN A 149 -5.18 7.58 0.58
N ASP A 150 -5.44 6.33 0.20
CA ASP A 150 -6.77 5.73 0.16
C ASP A 150 -7.03 4.70 1.28
N GLY A 151 -6.05 4.43 2.15
CA GLY A 151 -6.20 3.56 3.31
C GLY A 151 -4.96 2.75 3.63
N TYR A 152 -5.13 1.69 4.41
CA TYR A 152 -4.04 0.84 4.89
C TYR A 152 -3.94 -0.46 4.11
N TYR A 153 -2.69 -0.85 3.90
CA TYR A 153 -2.31 -2.03 3.13
C TYR A 153 -1.28 -2.82 3.92
N ALA A 154 -1.37 -4.14 3.86
CA ALA A 154 -0.34 -5.02 4.39
C ALA A 154 0.18 -5.86 3.24
N ALA A 155 1.48 -6.08 3.21
CA ALA A 155 2.02 -7.09 2.33
C ALA A 155 1.79 -8.47 2.96
N GLU A 156 1.50 -9.47 2.13
CA GLU A 156 1.42 -10.84 2.61
C GLU A 156 2.84 -11.31 2.91
N PHE A 157 3.09 -11.73 4.15
CA PHE A 157 4.40 -12.24 4.56
C PHE A 157 4.59 -13.62 3.91
N ASP A 158 5.20 -13.65 2.73
CA ASP A 158 5.55 -14.89 2.07
C ASP A 158 6.81 -15.46 2.74
N GLN A 159 6.65 -16.47 3.62
CA GLN A 159 7.77 -17.21 4.21
C GLN A 159 8.54 -18.08 3.19
N LYS A 160 8.43 -17.80 1.89
CA LYS A 160 8.79 -18.76 0.86
C LYS A 160 9.58 -18.12 -0.28
N GLU A 161 10.82 -17.77 0.00
CA GLU A 161 11.84 -17.60 -1.04
C GLU A 161 12.26 -18.93 -1.70
N SER A 162 11.37 -19.92 -1.91
CA SER A 162 11.80 -21.21 -2.50
C SER A 162 10.79 -22.03 -3.30
N ALA A 163 9.57 -21.57 -3.55
CA ALA A 163 8.78 -22.17 -4.62
C ALA A 163 7.68 -21.20 -5.06
N ASP A 164 7.39 -21.17 -6.35
CA ASP A 164 6.22 -20.51 -6.95
C ASP A 164 6.43 -19.15 -7.65
N ARG A 165 7.65 -18.90 -8.17
CA ARG A 165 7.82 -18.21 -9.48
C ARG A 165 7.28 -19.05 -10.66
N LYS A 166 6.23 -19.83 -10.39
CA LYS A 166 5.49 -20.73 -11.28
C LYS A 166 4.03 -20.32 -11.39
N LYS A 167 3.72 -19.05 -11.18
CA LYS A 167 2.48 -18.44 -11.67
C LYS A 167 2.81 -17.07 -12.20
N ASN A 168 3.60 -17.03 -13.28
CA ASN A 168 3.22 -16.13 -14.36
C ASN A 168 1.75 -16.44 -14.59
N ALA A 169 0.91 -15.56 -14.05
CA ALA A 169 -0.52 -15.60 -14.19
C ALA A 169 -0.78 -15.70 -15.68
N LEU A 170 -1.06 -16.92 -16.13
CA LEU A 170 -1.72 -17.15 -17.39
C LEU A 170 -3.12 -16.60 -17.15
N LEU A 171 -3.26 -15.28 -17.30
CA LEU A 171 -4.54 -14.62 -17.43
C LEU A 171 -5.16 -15.23 -18.68
N GLN A 172 -5.89 -16.31 -18.46
CA GLN A 172 -6.63 -16.99 -19.50
C GLN A 172 -7.84 -16.10 -19.77
N VAL A 173 -7.67 -15.18 -20.71
CA VAL A 173 -8.78 -14.39 -21.23
C VAL A 173 -9.65 -15.36 -22.02
N ASP A 174 -10.92 -15.45 -21.65
CA ASP A 174 -11.88 -16.17 -22.48
C ASP A 174 -11.89 -15.52 -23.87
N GLN A 175 -11.52 -16.29 -24.91
CA GLN A 175 -11.44 -15.78 -26.27
C GLN A 175 -12.79 -15.26 -26.78
N SER A 176 -13.91 -15.73 -26.20
CA SER A 176 -15.24 -15.19 -26.50
C SER A 176 -15.42 -13.73 -26.04
N SER A 177 -14.60 -13.29 -25.07
CA SER A 177 -14.59 -11.94 -24.50
C SER A 177 -13.63 -10.99 -25.20
N VAL A 178 -12.80 -11.49 -26.14
CA VAL A 178 -11.87 -10.67 -26.92
C VAL A 178 -12.61 -10.06 -28.10
N ARG A 179 -12.97 -8.78 -28.00
CA ARG A 179 -13.53 -8.00 -29.11
C ARG A 179 -12.51 -6.96 -29.55
N ASN A 180 -12.24 -6.88 -30.85
CA ASN A 180 -11.38 -5.83 -31.40
C ASN A 180 -11.99 -4.46 -31.09
N SER A 181 -11.30 -3.65 -30.27
CA SER A 181 -11.74 -2.30 -29.90
C SER A 181 -11.78 -1.34 -31.09
N TYR A 182 -11.10 -1.69 -32.18
CA TYR A 182 -11.04 -0.88 -33.40
C TYR A 182 -11.33 -1.75 -34.61
N SER A 183 -12.21 -1.29 -35.49
CA SER A 183 -12.30 -1.81 -36.85
C SER A 183 -11.18 -1.20 -37.71
N VAL A 184 -10.82 -1.85 -38.83
CA VAL A 184 -9.89 -1.27 -39.81
C VAL A 184 -10.33 0.15 -40.24
N PHE A 185 -11.64 0.38 -40.35
CA PHE A 185 -12.20 1.70 -40.64
C PHE A 185 -12.00 2.72 -39.51
N SER A 186 -12.03 2.25 -38.25
CA SER A 186 -11.73 3.09 -37.08
C SER A 186 -10.26 3.50 -37.06
N LEU A 187 -9.34 2.60 -37.44
CA LEU A 187 -7.91 2.89 -37.54
C LEU A 187 -7.59 3.87 -38.67
N LEU A 188 -8.24 3.72 -39.84
CA LEU A 188 -8.10 4.64 -40.97
C LEU A 188 -8.52 6.08 -40.64
N ARG A 189 -9.36 6.28 -39.62
CA ARG A 189 -9.77 7.62 -39.16
C ARG A 189 -8.77 8.26 -38.20
N ILE A 190 -7.95 7.46 -37.52
CA ILE A 190 -6.94 7.91 -36.56
C ILE A 190 -5.65 8.33 -37.29
N PHE A 191 -5.36 7.72 -38.44
CA PHE A 191 -4.26 8.14 -39.30
C PHE A 191 -4.78 9.05 -40.42
N PRO A 192 -4.61 10.39 -40.34
CA PRO A 192 -4.87 11.24 -41.48
C PRO A 192 -3.94 10.83 -42.63
N SER A 193 -4.54 10.61 -43.79
CA SER A 193 -3.90 10.18 -45.02
C SER A 193 -2.95 11.28 -45.51
N SER A 194 -1.72 11.30 -45.01
CA SER A 194 -0.64 12.14 -45.53
C SER A 194 0.67 11.36 -45.58
N LEU A 195 0.68 10.27 -46.36
CA LEU A 195 1.91 9.68 -46.90
C LEU A 195 1.57 8.74 -48.07
N LEU A 196 0.99 9.33 -49.11
CA LEU A 196 1.04 8.83 -50.48
C LEU A 196 1.11 10.05 -51.41
N ARG A 197 2.30 10.64 -51.53
CA ARG A 197 2.73 11.27 -52.78
C ARG A 197 3.89 10.44 -53.31
N LEU A 198 3.69 10.02 -54.56
CA LEU A 198 4.56 9.33 -55.51
C LEU A 198 6.06 9.40 -55.24
#